data_AF-X0UV67-F1
#
_entry.id   AF-X0UV67-F1
#
_cell.length_a   1.000
_cell.length_b   1.000
_cell.length_c   1.000
_cell.angle_alpha   90.00
_cell.angle_beta   90.00
_cell.angle_gamma   90.00
#
_symmetry.space_group_name_H-M   'P 1'
#
loop_
_entity.id
_entity.type
_entity.pdbx_description
1 polymer ?
#
loop_
_entity_poly.entity_id
_entity_poly.type
_entity_poly.pdbx_seq_one_letter_code
_entity_poly.pdbx_strand_id
1 'polypeptide(L)' 'GKSTEQIEENEAATIVFGTEPLVVEKFSEIPELGRFVLVRGGRNIGAGVVLETRV' A
#
# COMPACT_ATOMS: atom_id res chain seq x y z
N GLY A 1 -6.54 20.74 0.53
CA GLY A 1 -5.74 19.51 0.52
C GLY A 1 -4.49 19.78 -0.27
N LYS A 2 -3.32 19.29 0.19
CA LYS A 2 -2.10 19.28 -0.63
C LYS A 2 -2.38 18.56 -1.96
N SER A 3 -1.63 18.91 -3.00
CA SER A 3 -1.71 18.26 -4.32
C SER A 3 -1.64 16.75 -4.17
N THR A 4 -2.56 16.01 -4.79
CA THR A 4 -2.60 14.53 -4.75
C THR A 4 -1.59 13.89 -5.70
N GLU A 5 -0.77 14.71 -6.37
CA GLU A 5 0.21 14.26 -7.36
C GLU A 5 1.45 13.61 -6.74
N GLN A 6 1.73 13.89 -5.46
CA GLN A 6 2.89 13.37 -4.75
C GLN A 6 2.58 13.12 -3.27
N ILE A 7 3.27 12.14 -2.70
CA ILE A 7 3.29 11.85 -1.26
C ILE A 7 4.71 12.12 -0.76
N GLU A 8 4.83 12.97 0.25
CA GLU A 8 6.12 13.29 0.89
C GLU A 8 6.43 12.32 2.04
N GLU A 9 7.64 12.44 2.60
CA GLU A 9 8.03 11.66 3.78
C GLU A 9 7.06 11.92 4.94
N ASN A 10 6.63 10.84 5.60
CA ASN A 10 5.67 10.82 6.71
C ASN A 10 4.22 11.21 6.35
N GLU A 11 3.90 11.41 5.06
CA GLU A 11 2.52 11.57 4.63
C GLU A 11 1.84 10.21 4.43
N ALA A 12 0.56 10.14 4.82
CA ALA A 12 -0.29 8.99 4.58
C ALA A 12 -1.25 9.27 3.42
N ALA A 13 -1.48 8.27 2.58
CA ALA A 13 -2.43 8.33 1.49
C ALA A 13 -3.09 6.96 1.24
N THR A 14 -4.29 6.98 0.67
CA THR A 14 -4.94 5.77 0.15
C THR A 14 -4.63 5.65 -1.33
N ILE A 15 -4.06 4.51 -1.73
CA ILE A 15 -3.60 4.28 -3.10
C ILE A 15 -4.27 3.04 -3.68
N VAL A 16 -4.75 3.17 -4.92
CA VAL A 16 -5.22 2.04 -5.72
C VAL A 16 -4.03 1.49 -6.50
N PHE A 17 -3.65 0.24 -6.24
CA PHE A 17 -2.56 -0.43 -6.93
C PHE A 17 -3.08 -1.19 -8.15
N GLY A 18 -2.45 -0.96 -9.30
CA GLY A 18 -2.55 -1.84 -10.46
C GLY A 18 -1.33 -2.76 -10.48
N THR A 19 -1.52 -4.04 -10.17
CA THR A 19 -0.45 -5.05 -10.13
C THR A 19 -0.77 -6.20 -11.07
N GLU A 20 0.22 -7.05 -11.34
CA GLU A 20 -0.08 -8.41 -11.74
C GLU A 20 -0.94 -9.11 -10.67
N PRO A 21 -1.70 -10.16 -11.03
CA PRO A 21 -2.52 -10.90 -10.07
C PRO A 21 -1.71 -11.35 -8.85
N LEU A 22 -2.15 -10.93 -7.68
CA LEU A 22 -1.52 -11.21 -6.40
C LEU A 22 -2.59 -11.53 -5.37
N VAL A 23 -2.36 -12.57 -4.57
CA VAL A 23 -3.25 -12.93 -3.46
C VAL A 23 -2.88 -12.08 -2.25
N VAL A 24 -3.83 -11.26 -1.80
CA VAL A 24 -3.75 -10.41 -0.61
C VAL A 24 -5.10 -10.39 0.08
N GLU A 25 -5.13 -10.04 1.35
CA GLU A 25 -6.35 -9.90 2.13
C GLU A 25 -6.43 -8.53 2.80
N LYS A 26 -7.63 -8.13 3.24
CA LYS A 26 -7.76 -6.93 4.09
C LYS A 26 -6.96 -7.13 5.36
N PHE A 27 -6.23 -6.09 5.78
CA PHE A 27 -5.43 -6.15 7.01
C PHE A 27 -6.28 -6.41 8.25
N SER A 28 -7.53 -5.93 8.28
CA SER A 28 -8.46 -6.18 9.38
C SER A 28 -8.95 -7.61 9.48
N GLU A 29 -8.79 -8.42 8.43
CA GLU A 29 -9.24 -9.81 8.38
C GLU A 29 -8.06 -10.77 8.61
N ILE A 30 -7.00 -10.65 7.81
CA ILE A 30 -5.76 -11.44 7.95
C ILE A 30 -4.55 -10.49 7.89
N PRO A 31 -4.06 -9.99 9.05
CA PRO A 31 -2.99 -9.00 9.12
C PRO A 31 -1.69 -9.38 8.40
N GLU A 32 -1.39 -10.68 8.30
CA GLU A 32 -0.19 -11.22 7.64
C GLU A 32 -0.21 -11.03 6.12
N LEU A 33 -1.40 -11.12 5.52
CA LEU A 33 -1.61 -10.99 4.07
C LEU A 33 -2.00 -9.58 3.65
N GLY A 34 -2.34 -8.72 4.62
CA GLY A 34 -2.75 -7.34 4.38
C GLY A 34 -1.69 -6.29 4.66
N ARG A 35 -0.46 -6.64 5.08
CA ARG A 35 0.63 -5.67 5.31
C ARG A 35 1.74 -5.83 4.29
N PHE A 36 2.31 -4.72 3.85
CA PHE A 36 3.39 -4.75 2.86
C PHE A 36 4.36 -3.57 3.04
N VAL A 37 5.50 -3.69 2.36
CA VAL A 37 6.50 -2.61 2.22
C VAL A 37 6.67 -2.27 0.75
N LEU A 38 6.88 -0.99 0.47
CA LEU A 38 7.24 -0.51 -0.86
C LEU A 38 8.76 -0.38 -0.94
N VAL A 39 9.36 -1.06 -1.92
CA VAL A 39 10.80 -1.03 -2.14
C VAL A 39 11.10 -0.41 -3.50
N ARG A 40 11.97 0.61 -3.51
CA ARG A 40 12.49 1.23 -4.73
C ARG A 40 14.00 1.36 -4.61
N GLY A 41 14.73 0.87 -5.61
CA GLY A 41 16.20 0.90 -5.60
C GLY A 41 16.83 0.19 -4.38
N GLY A 42 16.21 -0.90 -3.93
CA GLY A 42 16.70 -1.68 -2.77
C GLY A 42 16.45 -1.03 -1.39
N ARG A 43 15.74 0.09 -1.33
CA ARG A 43 15.40 0.78 -0.08
C ARG A 43 13.90 0.69 0.20
N ASN A 44 13.55 0.46 1.47
CA ASN A 44 12.19 0.62 1.94
C ASN A 44 11.85 2.12 1.93
N ILE A 45 10.79 2.48 1.20
CA ILE A 45 10.32 3.86 1.04
C ILE A 45 8.93 4.08 1.62
N GLY A 46 8.33 3.03 2.20
CA GLY A 46 6.99 3.12 2.77
C GLY A 46 6.48 1.76 3.24
N ALA A 47 5.55 1.80 4.19
CA ALA A 47 4.80 0.64 4.63
C ALA A 47 3.31 0.92 4.43
N GLY A 48 2.55 -0.14 4.17
CA GLY A 48 1.13 -0.01 3.89
C GLY A 48 0.32 -1.18 4.43
N VAL A 49 -0.97 -0.93 4.55
CA VAL A 49 -1.99 -1.93 4.85
C VAL A 49 -3.03 -1.95 3.74
N VAL A 50 -3.53 -3.13 3.41
CA VAL A 50 -4.61 -3.33 2.45
C VAL A 50 -5.93 -3.03 3.16
N LEU A 51 -6.65 -2.03 2.66
CA LEU A 51 -7.96 -1.64 3.17
C LEU A 51 -9.09 -2.41 2.50
N GLU A 52 -8.96 -2.65 1.19
CA GLU A 52 -9.97 -3.28 0.35
C GLU A 52 -9.31 -4.13 -0.74
N THR A 53 -9.95 -5.24 -1.10
CA THR A 53 -9.56 -6.10 -2.23
C THR A 53 -10.70 -6.11 -3.25
N ARG A 54 -10.38 -6.16 -4.54
CA ARG A 54 -11.37 -6.36 -5.59
C ARG A 54 -11.12 -7.72 -6.21
N VAL A 55 -12.11 -8.59 -6.06
CA VAL A 55 -12.15 -9.93 -6.66
C VAL A 55 -12.63 -9.84 -8.09
#